data_AF-A0A349WA28-F1
#
_entry.id   AF-A0A349WA28-F1
#
_cell.length_a   1.000
_cell.length_b   1.000
_cell.length_c   1.000
_cell.angle_alpha   90.00
_cell.angle_beta   90.00
_cell.angle_gamma   90.00
#
_symmetry.space_group_name_H-M   'P 1'
#
loop_
_entity.id
_entity.type
_entity.pdbx_description
1 polymer ?
#
loop_
_entity_poly.entity_id
_entity_poly.type
_entity_poly.pdbx_seq_one_letter_code
_entity_poly.pdbx_strand_id
1 'polypeptide(L)' 'MTNIDELKSTGLKATLPRLKILEIFQKGAQRHMTAEDVFRVLLEERSDIGLATVYRVLTQFEQAGILCRNNFESG' A
#
# COMPACT_ATOMS: atom_id res chain seq x y z
N MET A 1 -1.96 10.72 14.53
CA MET A 1 -0.62 10.20 14.17
C MET A 1 -0.38 10.49 12.72
N THR A 2 0.84 10.87 12.32
CA THR A 2 1.16 11.06 10.90
C THR A 2 1.55 9.73 10.27
N ASN A 3 1.38 9.55 8.95
CA ASN A 3 1.77 8.32 8.23
C ASN A 3 3.26 7.96 8.41
N ILE A 4 4.08 8.96 8.71
CA ILE A 4 5.51 8.77 9.01
C ILE A 4 5.69 8.04 10.35
N ASP A 5 4.94 8.43 11.38
CA ASP A 5 5.04 7.84 12.72
C ASP A 5 4.57 6.39 12.70
N GLU A 6 3.50 6.10 11.94
CA GLU A 6 2.96 4.76 11.76
C GLU A 6 4.01 3.82 11.14
N LEU A 7 4.62 4.22 10.01
CA LEU A 7 5.68 3.42 9.38
C LEU A 7 6.91 3.24 10.27
N LYS A 8 7.32 4.29 11.00
CA LYS A 8 8.46 4.19 11.92
C LYS A 8 8.20 3.19 13.04
N SER A 9 6.97 3.14 13.56
CA SER A 9 6.61 2.21 14.63
C SER A 9 6.69 0.73 14.20
N THR A 10 6.65 0.44 12.89
CA THR A 10 6.79 -0.92 12.35
C THR A 10 8.20 -1.27 11.89
N GLY A 11 9.17 -0.37 12.07
CA GLY A 11 10.55 -0.55 11.58
C GLY A 11 10.73 -0.28 10.08
N LEU A 12 9.68 0.18 9.38
CA LEU A 12 9.76 0.56 7.98
C LEU A 12 10.18 2.03 7.84
N LYS A 13 11.26 2.27 7.07
CA LYS A 13 11.60 3.64 6.64
C LYS A 13 10.43 4.27 5.87
N ALA A 14 10.05 5.50 6.22
CA ALA A 14 9.04 6.28 5.51
C ALA A 14 9.58 6.79 4.16
N THR A 15 9.52 5.94 3.13
CA THR A 15 9.85 6.31 1.75
C THR A 15 8.61 6.81 1.01
N LEU A 16 8.79 7.58 -0.06
CA LEU A 16 7.68 8.10 -0.86
C LEU A 16 6.71 6.99 -1.33
N PRO A 17 7.17 5.83 -1.87
CA PRO A 17 6.25 4.78 -2.28
C PRO A 17 5.41 4.20 -1.13
N ARG A 18 6.01 4.01 0.05
CA ARG A 18 5.30 3.51 1.22
C ARG A 18 4.25 4.50 1.71
N LEU A 19 4.61 5.78 1.80
CA LEU A 19 3.68 6.83 2.23
C LEU A 19 2.49 6.95 1.27
N LYS A 20 2.76 6.93 -0.03
CA LYS A 20 1.71 6.99 -1.06
C LYS A 20 0.78 5.79 -1.03
N ILE A 21 1.33 4.59 -0.96
CA ILE A 21 0.51 3.38 -0.87
C ILE A 21 -0.31 3.36 0.42
N LEU A 22 0.28 3.74 1.57
CA LEU A 22 -0.46 3.83 2.84
C LEU A 22 -1.62 4.85 2.76
N GLU A 23 -1.37 6.00 2.14
CA GLU A 23 -2.39 7.03 1.92
C GLU A 23 -3.57 6.52 1.08
N ILE A 24 -3.31 5.70 0.05
CA ILE A 24 -4.36 5.08 -0.77
C ILE A 24 -5.29 4.21 0.08
N PHE A 25 -4.76 3.36 0.97
CA PHE A 25 -5.58 2.51 1.84
C PHE A 25 -6.33 3.30 2.91
N GLN A 26 -5.75 4.38 3.43
CA GLN A 26 -6.40 5.23 4.44
C GLN A 26 -7.53 6.08 3.86
N LYS A 27 -7.38 6.57 2.62
CA LYS A 27 -8.39 7.41 1.95
C LYS A 27 -9.41 6.61 1.13
N GLY A 28 -9.07 5.39 0.74
CA GLY A 28 -9.86 4.57 -0.17
C GLY A 28 -11.23 4.22 0.41
N ALA A 29 -12.29 4.48 -0.36
CA ALA A 29 -13.63 3.96 -0.06
C ALA A 29 -13.69 2.43 -0.26
N GLN A 30 -12.88 1.90 -1.17
CA GLN A 30 -12.75 0.47 -1.44
C GLN A 30 -11.81 -0.19 -0.41
N ARG A 31 -12.36 -1.09 0.41
CA ARG A 31 -11.60 -1.75 1.51
C ARG A 31 -10.66 -2.86 1.08
N HIS A 32 -10.93 -3.51 -0.06
CA HIS A 32 -10.09 -4.58 -0.58
C HIS A 32 -9.59 -4.19 -1.97
N MET A 33 -8.27 -4.07 -2.10
CA MET A 33 -7.62 -3.69 -3.35
C MET A 33 -6.59 -4.75 -3.72
N THR A 34 -6.59 -5.14 -4.99
CA THR A 34 -5.48 -5.91 -5.59
C THR A 34 -4.25 -5.00 -5.76
N ALA A 35 -3.09 -5.58 -6.06
CA ALA A 35 -1.90 -4.77 -6.34
C ALA A 35 -2.10 -3.92 -7.61
N GLU A 36 -2.82 -4.46 -8.58
CA GLU A 36 -3.20 -3.81 -9.82
C GLU A 36 -4.17 -2.64 -9.58
N ASP A 37 -5.10 -2.77 -8.64
CA ASP A 37 -5.97 -1.65 -8.22
C ASP A 37 -5.14 -0.50 -7.63
N VAL A 38 -4.24 -0.80 -6.71
CA VAL A 38 -3.35 0.21 -6.10
C VAL A 38 -2.49 0.88 -7.18
N PHE A 39 -1.95 0.09 -8.12
CA PHE A 39 -1.16 0.61 -9.23
C PHE A 39 -1.98 1.52 -10.15
N ARG A 40 -3.25 1.19 -10.43
CA ARG A 40 -4.14 2.07 -11.21
C ARG A 40 -4.36 3.42 -10.54
N VAL A 41 -4.61 3.44 -9.23
CA VAL A 41 -4.74 4.70 -8.49
C VAL A 41 -3.45 5.54 -8.56
N LEU A 42 -2.28 4.89 -8.44
CA LEU A 42 -0.99 5.57 -8.56
C LEU A 42 -0.76 6.16 -9.95
N LEU A 43 -1.20 5.47 -11.01
CA LEU A 43 -1.14 6.00 -12.38
C LEU A 43 -2.06 7.20 -12.58
N GLU A 44 -3.28 7.17 -12.02
CA GLU A 44 -4.21 8.29 -12.05
C GLU A 44 -3.64 9.52 -11.33
N GLU A 45 -2.93 9.31 -10.22
CA GLU A 45 -2.18 10.36 -9.50
C GLU A 45 -0.88 10.80 -10.20
N ARG A 46 -0.54 10.23 -11.36
CA ARG A 46 0.74 10.46 -12.09
C ARG A 46 1.97 10.19 -11.23
N SER A 47 1.89 9.19 -10.35
CA SER A 47 3.01 8.77 -9.50
C SER A 47 3.97 7.88 -10.27
N ASP A 48 5.28 8.15 -10.17
CA ASP A 48 6.34 7.31 -10.75
C ASP A 48 6.67 6.12 -9.84
N ILE A 49 5.68 5.23 -9.67
CA ILE A 49 5.80 4.02 -8.86
C ILE A 49 5.35 2.83 -9.71
N GLY A 50 6.31 2.02 -10.15
CA GLY A 50 6.03 0.83 -10.96
C GLY A 50 5.33 -0.28 -10.16
N LEU A 51 4.58 -1.14 -10.87
CA LEU A 51 3.81 -2.26 -10.31
C LEU A 51 4.67 -3.20 -9.44
N ALA A 52 5.91 -3.50 -9.84
CA ALA A 52 6.82 -4.32 -9.04
C ALA A 52 7.12 -3.71 -7.66
N THR A 53 7.23 -2.39 -7.58
CA THR A 53 7.40 -1.66 -6.31
C THR A 53 6.13 -1.73 -5.47
N VAL A 54 4.95 -1.66 -6.09
CA VAL A 54 3.66 -1.83 -5.41
C VAL A 54 3.60 -3.19 -4.73
N TYR A 55 3.84 -4.29 -5.44
CA TYR A 55 3.87 -5.63 -4.83
C TYR A 55 4.85 -5.73 -3.66
N ARG A 56 6.08 -5.22 -3.82
CA ARG A 56 7.08 -5.26 -2.75
C ARG A 56 6.62 -4.49 -1.51
N VAL A 57 6.02 -3.32 -1.68
CA VAL A 57 5.51 -2.53 -0.56
C VAL A 57 4.32 -3.21 0.11
N LEU A 58 3.38 -3.76 -0.66
CA LEU A 58 2.23 -4.48 -0.11
C LEU A 58 2.66 -5.70 0.72
N THR A 59 3.61 -6.49 0.21
CA THR A 59 4.20 -7.61 0.98
C THR A 59 4.89 -7.12 2.25
N GLN A 60 5.62 -5.99 2.20
CA GLN A 60 6.24 -5.42 3.41
C GLN A 60 5.22 -4.92 4.42
N PHE A 61 4.11 -4.35 3.96
CA PHE A 61 3.03 -3.88 4.83
C PHE A 61 2.29 -5.05 5.49
N GLU A 62 2.10 -6.15 4.76
CA GLU A 62 1.57 -7.39 5.32
C GLU A 62 2.49 -7.96 6.41
N GLN A 63 3.79 -8.10 6.11
CA GLN A 63 4.80 -8.56 7.07
C GLN A 63 4.91 -7.66 8.31
N ALA A 64 4.71 -6.35 8.13
CA ALA A 64 4.73 -5.36 9.21
C ALA A 64 3.41 -5.28 9.99
N GLY A 65 2.38 -6.05 9.61
CA GLY A 65 1.06 -6.03 10.24
C GLY A 65 0.23 -4.77 9.94
N ILE A 66 0.63 -3.96 8.95
CA ILE A 66 -0.09 -2.75 8.53
C ILE A 66 -1.31 -3.12 7.67
N LEU A 67 -1.16 -4.13 6.81
CA LEU A 67 -2.23 -4.63 5.94
C LEU A 67 -2.44 -6.12 6.17
N CYS A 68 -3.64 -6.60 5.85
CA CYS A 68 -3.93 -8.03 5.80
C CYS A 68 -4.04 -8.47 4.35
N ARG A 69 -3.39 -9.59 4.00
CA ARG A 69 -3.59 -10.24 2.71
C ARG A 69 -4.69 -11.28 2.84
N ASN A 70 -5.76 -11.11 2.05
CA ASN A 70 -6.79 -12.11 1.89
C ASN A 70 -6.70 -12.72 0.49
N ASN A 71 -6.99 -14.01 0.38
CA ASN A 71 -7.22 -14.67 -0.90
C ASN A 71 -8.70 -14.98 -1.01
N PHE A 72 -9.40 -14.30 -1.90
CA PHE A 72 -10.78 -14.63 -2.22
C PHE A 72 -10.74 -15.59 -3.40
N GLU A 73 -11.14 -16.83 -3.21
CA GLU A 73 -11.35 -17.74 -4.33
C GLU A 73 -12.48 -17.17 -5.19
N SER A 74 -12.22 -16.96 -6.49
CA SER A 74 -13.28 -16.73 -7.45
C SER A 74 -14.12 -18.01 -7.49
N GLY A 75 -15.31 -17.98 -6.88
CA GLY A 75 -16.32 -19.02 -7.08
C GLY A 75 -16.75 -19.11 -8.54
#